data_AF-A0A9W8E664-F1
#
_entry.id   AF-A0A9W8E664-F1
#
_cell.length_a   1.000
_cell.length_b   1.000
_cell.length_c   1.000
_cell.angle_alpha   90.00
_cell.angle_beta   90.00
_cell.angle_gamma   90.00
#
_symmetry.space_group_name_H-M   'P 1'
#
loop_
_entity.id
_entity.type
_entity.pdbx_description
1 polymer ?
#
loop_
_entity_poly.entity_id
_entity_poly.type
_entity_poly.pdbx_seq_one_letter_code
_entity_poly.pdbx_strand_id
1 'polypeptide(L)'
;MWSVLYLVPLIAITLWYLWRIWANYQHYRRVDSSDSHPMSLRDILPSLSYVPWRSSSNISGSDGDSFQRDMEAGLSSSTFDISQNIRDGDTRSGLDRGAEIAAIMKTQGCDFDEARKIYHQRTLRSNNVDPATGIPLDPKAVFFSPPLSKEGSTSRSM
;
A
#
# COMPACT_ATOMS: atom_id res chain seq x y z
N MET A 1 8.63 -44.44 30.06
CA MET A 1 7.56 -44.37 29.04
C MET A 1 6.72 -43.10 29.19
N TRP A 2 7.35 -41.91 29.26
CA TRP A 2 6.65 -40.61 29.39
C TRP A 2 6.89 -39.66 28.20
N SER A 3 7.77 -40.04 27.26
CA SER A 3 8.23 -39.15 26.17
C SER A 3 7.21 -38.94 25.03
N VAL A 4 6.22 -39.83 24.88
CA VAL A 4 5.25 -39.76 23.77
C VAL A 4 4.13 -38.73 24.04
N LEU A 5 3.88 -38.39 25.30
CA LEU A 5 2.81 -37.47 25.72
C LEU A 5 3.04 -36.01 25.30
N TYR A 6 4.27 -35.60 25.01
CA TYR A 6 4.61 -34.24 24.62
C TYR A 6 4.69 -34.02 23.10
N LEU A 7 4.77 -35.09 22.30
CA LEU A 7 4.88 -34.97 20.85
C LEU A 7 3.56 -34.55 20.20
N VAL A 8 2.44 -35.08 20.70
CA VAL A 8 1.10 -34.76 20.17
C VAL A 8 0.75 -33.26 20.27
N PRO A 9 0.89 -32.59 21.43
CA PRO A 9 0.60 -31.16 21.52
C PRO A 9 1.60 -30.30 20.73
N LEU A 10 2.87 -30.69 20.64
CA LEU A 10 3.86 -29.99 19.81
C LEU A 10 3.49 -30.04 18.33
N ILE A 11 3.08 -31.21 17.84
CA ILE A 11 2.60 -31.36 16.46
C ILE A 11 1.33 -30.55 16.23
N ALA A 12 0.39 -30.54 17.18
CA ALA A 12 -0.82 -29.73 17.06
C ALA A 12 -0.51 -28.22 17.00
N ILE A 13 0.42 -27.74 17.82
CA ILE A 13 0.85 -26.33 17.82
C ILE A 13 1.58 -25.98 16.52
N THR A 14 2.49 -26.84 16.04
CA THR A 14 3.21 -26.57 14.79
C THR A 14 2.26 -26.60 13.59
N LEU A 15 1.32 -27.54 13.54
CA LEU A 15 0.28 -27.58 12.52
C LEU A 15 -0.64 -26.35 12.59
N TRP A 16 -0.99 -25.87 13.79
CA TRP A 16 -1.75 -24.64 13.96
C TRP A 16 -0.99 -23.40 13.47
N TYR A 17 0.30 -23.30 13.79
CA TYR A 17 1.17 -22.22 13.29
C TYR A 17 1.35 -22.28 11.77
N LEU A 18 1.54 -23.48 11.21
CA LEU A 18 1.67 -23.69 9.76
C LEU A 18 0.35 -23.37 9.05
N TRP A 19 -0.80 -23.78 9.61
CA TRP A 19 -2.12 -23.42 9.08
C TRP A 19 -2.36 -21.91 9.15
N ARG A 20 -1.94 -21.24 10.24
CA ARG A 20 -2.01 -19.79 10.37
C ARG A 20 -1.16 -19.07 9.31
N ILE A 21 0.07 -19.54 9.06
CA ILE A 21 0.95 -18.99 8.02
C ILE A 21 0.36 -19.25 6.63
N TRP A 22 -0.14 -20.45 6.37
CA TRP A 22 -0.74 -20.83 5.10
C TRP A 22 -2.06 -20.10 4.83
N ALA A 23 -2.91 -19.91 5.84
CA ALA A 23 -4.13 -19.11 5.73
C ALA A 23 -3.79 -17.65 5.37
N ASN A 24 -2.70 -17.11 5.92
CA ASN A 24 -2.18 -15.80 5.52
C ASN A 24 -1.55 -15.81 4.11
N TYR A 25 -1.10 -16.98 3.63
CA TYR A 25 -0.56 -17.17 2.28
C TYR A 25 -1.63 -17.35 1.20
N GLN A 26 -2.88 -17.72 1.56
CA GLN A 26 -3.96 -17.93 0.59
C GLN A 26 -4.31 -16.65 -0.22
N HIS A 27 -3.91 -15.46 0.22
CA HIS A 27 -4.07 -14.21 -0.55
C HIS A 27 -2.93 -13.91 -1.54
N TYR A 28 -1.86 -14.72 -1.55
CA TYR A 28 -0.72 -14.54 -2.47
C TYR A 28 -0.93 -15.20 -3.85
N ARG A 29 -2.06 -15.86 -4.08
CA ARG A 29 -2.32 -16.65 -5.29
C ARG A 29 -3.26 -15.94 -6.26
N ARG A 30 -2.84 -14.77 -6.75
CA ARG A 30 -3.32 -14.18 -8.01
C ARG A 30 -2.33 -13.19 -8.63
N VAL A 31 -1.04 -13.53 -8.62
CA VAL A 31 -0.07 -12.94 -9.53
C VAL A 31 0.57 -14.10 -10.28
N ASP A 32 -0.06 -14.50 -11.39
CA ASP A 32 0.49 -15.49 -12.32
C ASP A 32 0.70 -14.82 -13.69
N SER A 33 1.97 -14.79 -14.08
CA SER A 33 2.56 -14.89 -15.43
C SER A 33 2.03 -14.05 -16.62
N SER A 34 2.66 -12.88 -16.81
CA SER A 34 3.02 -12.25 -18.11
C SER A 34 3.94 -11.06 -17.76
N ASP A 35 5.21 -10.92 -18.13
CA ASP A 35 5.81 -11.07 -19.45
C ASP A 35 7.32 -11.36 -19.34
N SER A 36 7.75 -12.52 -19.84
CA SER A 36 9.10 -12.68 -20.36
C SER A 36 9.09 -12.31 -21.84
N HIS A 37 9.32 -11.04 -22.17
CA HIS A 37 9.60 -10.65 -23.55
C HIS A 37 11.08 -10.92 -23.86
N PRO A 38 11.42 -11.69 -24.91
CA PRO A 38 12.80 -11.73 -25.38
C PRO A 38 13.19 -10.32 -25.85
N MET A 39 14.38 -9.89 -25.45
CA MET A 39 15.00 -8.61 -25.82
C MET A 39 14.84 -8.37 -27.33
N SER A 40 14.22 -7.25 -27.72
CA SER A 40 13.89 -6.99 -29.12
C SER A 40 15.13 -6.46 -29.86
N LEU A 41 15.26 -6.78 -31.15
CA LEU A 41 16.37 -6.29 -32.00
C LEU A 41 16.40 -4.76 -32.17
N ARG A 42 15.39 -4.05 -31.65
CA ARG A 42 15.28 -2.58 -31.65
C ARG A 42 16.10 -1.95 -30.52
N ASP A 43 16.39 -2.73 -29.48
CA ASP A 43 17.05 -2.27 -28.26
C ASP A 43 18.59 -2.38 -28.35
N ILE A 44 19.11 -2.94 -29.45
CA ILE A 44 20.54 -3.26 -29.65
C ILE A 44 21.25 -2.25 -30.55
N LEU A 45 20.55 -1.34 -31.25
CA LEU A 45 21.17 -0.34 -32.11
C LEU A 45 21.13 1.06 -31.50
N PRO A 46 22.28 1.74 -31.28
CA PRO A 46 22.27 3.17 -31.06
C PRO A 46 21.95 3.85 -32.39
N SER A 47 20.72 4.33 -32.56
CA SER A 47 20.35 5.11 -33.74
C SER A 47 21.08 6.45 -33.70
N LEU A 48 22.12 6.59 -34.54
CA LEU A 48 22.73 7.88 -34.85
C LEU A 48 21.67 8.83 -35.44
N SER A 49 21.22 9.80 -34.66
CA SER A 49 20.81 11.10 -35.19
C SER A 49 21.11 12.18 -34.15
N TYR A 50 22.18 12.92 -34.41
CA TYR A 50 22.55 14.14 -33.72
C TYR A 50 21.50 15.21 -34.02
N VAL A 51 20.74 15.63 -33.01
CA VAL A 51 19.83 16.77 -33.08
C VAL A 51 20.18 17.71 -31.92
N PRO A 52 20.90 18.83 -32.17
CA PRO A 52 21.23 19.77 -31.11
C PRO A 52 20.02 20.68 -30.84
N TRP A 53 19.80 20.99 -29.55
CA TRP A 53 18.77 21.88 -28.98
C TRP A 53 17.36 21.31 -28.79
N ARG A 54 17.23 20.10 -28.23
CA ARG A 54 16.00 19.75 -27.49
C ARG A 54 16.27 19.96 -26.01
N SER A 55 15.49 20.83 -25.37
CA SER A 55 15.45 20.95 -23.92
C SER A 55 15.50 19.57 -23.29
N SER A 56 16.51 19.33 -22.45
CA SER A 56 16.54 18.19 -21.55
C SER A 56 15.45 18.42 -20.50
N SER A 57 14.19 18.20 -20.90
CA SER A 57 13.26 17.63 -19.93
C SER A 57 13.90 16.29 -19.60
N ASN A 58 14.49 16.18 -18.42
CA ASN A 58 14.69 14.90 -17.75
C ASN A 58 13.29 14.27 -17.61
N ILE A 59 12.77 13.73 -18.72
CA ILE A 59 11.80 12.65 -18.72
C ILE A 59 12.66 11.45 -18.38
N SER A 60 13.09 11.44 -17.12
CA SER A 60 13.15 10.19 -16.40
C SER A 60 11.72 9.70 -16.47
N GLY A 61 11.45 8.80 -17.42
CA GLY A 61 10.22 8.03 -17.43
C GLY A 61 10.04 7.55 -16.00
N SER A 62 8.92 7.90 -15.41
CA SER A 62 8.47 7.39 -14.13
C SER A 62 8.16 5.89 -14.32
N ASP A 63 9.19 5.09 -14.54
CA ASP A 63 9.11 3.64 -14.74
C ASP A 63 8.63 2.90 -13.48
N GLY A 64 8.12 3.59 -12.46
CA GLY A 64 7.61 3.04 -11.22
C GLY A 64 6.10 3.22 -11.00
N ASP A 65 5.56 4.42 -11.22
CA ASP A 65 4.23 4.77 -10.72
C ASP A 65 3.28 5.16 -11.86
N SER A 66 2.36 4.26 -12.19
CA SER A 66 1.26 4.48 -13.13
C SER A 66 0.00 3.87 -12.54
N PHE A 67 -1.18 4.38 -12.91
CA PHE A 67 -2.45 3.80 -12.44
C PHE A 67 -2.59 2.31 -12.81
N GLN A 68 -1.99 1.89 -13.92
CA GLN A 68 -1.95 0.49 -14.33
C GLN A 68 -1.19 -0.37 -13.31
N ARG A 69 0.00 0.07 -12.90
CA ARG A 69 0.79 -0.63 -11.87
C ARG A 69 0.13 -0.59 -10.50
N ASP A 70 -0.49 0.53 -10.15
CA ASP A 70 -1.23 0.65 -8.89
C ASP A 70 -2.39 -0.36 -8.82
N MET A 71 -3.10 -0.55 -9.93
CA MET A 71 -4.17 -1.53 -10.04
C MET A 71 -3.63 -2.95 -9.92
N GLU A 72 -2.52 -3.27 -10.60
CA GLU A 72 -1.84 -4.57 -10.50
C GLU A 72 -1.33 -4.85 -9.07
N ALA A 73 -0.91 -3.81 -8.34
CA ALA A 73 -0.51 -3.88 -6.94
C ALA A 73 -1.70 -3.96 -5.96
N GLY A 74 -2.94 -3.93 -6.45
CA GLY A 74 -4.15 -3.99 -5.61
C GLY A 74 -4.45 -2.69 -4.86
N LEU A 75 -3.95 -1.54 -5.32
CA LEU A 75 -4.16 -0.22 -4.72
C LEU A 75 -5.50 0.41 -5.17
N SER A 76 -6.56 -0.39 -5.17
CA SER A 76 -7.92 0.05 -5.49
C SER A 76 -8.94 -0.68 -4.61
N SER A 77 -10.02 0.02 -4.25
CA SER A 77 -11.12 -0.52 -3.45
C SER A 77 -12.48 -0.04 -4.01
N SER A 78 -13.57 -0.54 -3.43
CA SER A 78 -14.92 -0.10 -3.81
C SER A 78 -15.18 1.39 -3.53
N THR A 79 -14.50 1.96 -2.54
CA THR A 79 -14.59 3.39 -2.21
C THR A 79 -13.54 4.24 -2.92
N PHE A 80 -12.58 3.58 -3.59
CA PHE A 80 -11.47 4.21 -4.29
C PHE A 80 -11.13 3.44 -5.58
N ASP A 81 -11.88 3.74 -6.64
CA ASP A 81 -11.72 3.13 -7.95
C ASP A 81 -10.81 3.97 -8.86
N ILE A 82 -9.73 3.36 -9.34
CA ILE A 82 -8.79 3.98 -10.29
C ILE A 82 -8.96 3.47 -11.72
N SER A 83 -9.92 2.57 -11.97
CA SER A 83 -10.16 1.95 -13.28
C SER A 83 -10.56 2.96 -14.35
N GLN A 84 -11.28 4.02 -13.99
CA GLN A 84 -11.66 5.07 -14.93
C GLN A 84 -10.44 5.86 -15.41
N ASN A 85 -9.50 6.17 -14.51
CA ASN A 85 -8.27 6.88 -14.89
C ASN A 85 -7.47 6.07 -15.92
N ILE A 86 -7.44 4.75 -15.79
CA ILE A 86 -6.79 3.85 -16.75
C ILE A 86 -7.53 3.85 -18.09
N ARG A 87 -8.86 3.75 -18.06
CA ARG A 87 -9.71 3.76 -19.27
C ARG A 87 -9.60 5.06 -20.05
N ASP A 88 -9.51 6.18 -19.34
CA ASP A 88 -9.40 7.52 -19.92
C ASP A 88 -7.98 7.84 -20.39
N GLY A 89 -7.02 6.93 -20.18
CA GLY A 89 -5.62 7.13 -20.57
C GLY A 89 -4.95 8.26 -19.79
N ASP A 90 -5.29 8.42 -18.51
CA ASP A 90 -4.73 9.45 -17.65
C ASP A 90 -3.20 9.33 -17.57
N THR A 91 -2.51 10.42 -17.92
CA THR A 91 -1.04 10.47 -18.00
C THR A 91 -0.36 10.83 -16.68
N ARG A 92 -1.12 11.00 -15.57
CA ARG A 92 -0.52 11.21 -14.25
C ARG A 92 0.24 9.97 -13.78
N SER A 93 1.20 10.19 -12.90
CA SER A 93 2.10 9.17 -12.35
C SER A 93 1.45 8.26 -11.28
N GLY A 94 0.16 7.91 -11.42
CA GLY A 94 -0.52 7.06 -10.43
C GLY A 94 -0.61 7.67 -9.02
N LEU A 95 -0.53 6.82 -8.01
CA LEU A 95 -0.65 7.15 -6.59
C LEU A 95 0.71 7.50 -5.96
N ASP A 96 0.88 8.77 -5.54
CA ASP A 96 2.12 9.32 -4.95
C ASP A 96 2.67 8.54 -3.73
N ARG A 97 1.84 7.80 -2.99
CA ARG A 97 2.23 6.99 -1.83
C ARG A 97 1.87 5.52 -1.98
N GLY A 98 1.69 5.05 -3.22
CA GLY A 98 1.29 3.69 -3.53
C GLY A 98 2.25 2.64 -2.96
N ALA A 99 3.56 2.85 -3.13
CA ALA A 99 4.59 1.93 -2.63
C ALA A 99 4.57 1.77 -1.09
N GLU A 100 4.36 2.86 -0.35
CA GLU A 100 4.29 2.84 1.11
C GLU A 100 3.03 2.13 1.61
N ILE A 101 1.89 2.37 0.95
CA ILE A 101 0.63 1.70 1.25
C ILE A 101 0.76 0.20 0.95
N ALA A 102 1.33 -0.18 -0.20
CA ALA A 102 1.60 -1.57 -0.55
C ALA A 102 2.52 -2.26 0.48
N ALA A 103 3.53 -1.54 1.00
CA ALA A 103 4.38 -2.05 2.07
C ALA A 103 3.60 -2.25 3.38
N ILE A 104 2.66 -1.37 3.72
CA ILE A 104 1.76 -1.55 4.88
C ILE A 104 0.85 -2.77 4.67
N MET A 105 0.26 -2.93 3.49
CA MET A 105 -0.55 -4.10 3.13
C MET A 105 0.25 -5.39 3.34
N LYS A 106 1.49 -5.44 2.83
CA LYS A 106 2.39 -6.61 2.96
C LYS A 106 2.80 -6.89 4.41
N THR A 107 3.06 -5.84 5.20
CA THR A 107 3.57 -5.99 6.57
C THR A 107 2.48 -6.28 7.59
N GLN A 108 1.28 -5.73 7.40
CA GLN A 108 0.14 -5.88 8.32
C GLN A 108 -0.88 -6.94 7.86
N GLY A 109 -0.83 -7.37 6.60
CA GLY A 109 -1.80 -8.31 6.03
C GLY A 109 -3.21 -7.73 5.99
N CYS A 110 -3.34 -6.47 5.55
CA CYS A 110 -4.60 -5.73 5.54
C CYS A 110 -4.96 -5.24 4.13
N ASP A 111 -6.23 -4.89 3.94
CA ASP A 111 -6.76 -4.37 2.68
C ASP A 111 -6.26 -2.93 2.41
N PHE A 112 -6.41 -2.48 1.15
CA PHE A 112 -5.97 -1.16 0.71
C PHE A 112 -6.51 0.00 1.57
N ASP A 113 -7.81 -0.01 1.89
CA ASP A 113 -8.43 1.07 2.67
C ASP A 113 -7.90 1.11 4.11
N GLU A 114 -7.66 -0.06 4.71
CA GLU A 114 -7.08 -0.16 6.04
C GLU A 114 -5.61 0.27 6.03
N ALA A 115 -4.84 -0.16 5.04
CA ALA A 115 -3.45 0.25 4.86
C ALA A 115 -3.33 1.77 4.68
N ARG A 116 -4.22 2.37 3.88
CA ARG A 116 -4.30 3.83 3.70
C ARG A 116 -4.66 4.56 4.99
N LYS A 117 -5.59 4.01 5.79
CA LYS A 117 -5.92 4.54 7.12
C LYS A 117 -4.71 4.50 8.05
N ILE A 118 -4.02 3.36 8.13
CA ILE A 118 -2.81 3.19 8.96
C ILE A 118 -1.74 4.17 8.51
N TYR A 119 -1.54 4.33 7.19
CA TYR A 119 -0.60 5.29 6.63
C TYR A 119 -0.87 6.70 7.14
N HIS A 120 -2.09 7.21 6.97
CA HIS A 120 -2.47 8.55 7.45
C HIS A 120 -2.33 8.70 8.96
N GLN A 121 -2.70 7.69 9.74
CA GLN A 121 -2.54 7.73 11.19
C GLN A 121 -1.06 7.83 11.60
N ARG A 122 -0.16 7.14 10.89
CA ARG A 122 1.29 7.25 11.11
C ARG A 122 1.80 8.65 10.76
N THR A 123 1.37 9.20 9.62
CA THR A 123 1.74 10.54 9.18
C THR A 123 1.26 11.63 10.15
N LEU A 124 0.04 11.53 10.68
CA LEU A 124 -0.45 12.47 11.69
C LEU A 124 0.40 12.40 12.95
N ARG A 125 0.65 11.19 13.44
CA ARG A 125 1.46 10.97 14.64
C ARG A 125 2.89 11.49 14.47
N SER A 126 3.52 11.28 13.31
CA SER A 126 4.87 11.78 13.04
C SER A 126 4.93 13.31 12.96
N ASN A 127 3.82 13.97 12.63
CA ASN A 127 3.69 15.42 12.60
C ASN A 127 3.12 16.01 13.91
N ASN A 128 3.19 15.25 15.02
CA ASN A 128 2.71 15.68 16.33
C ASN A 128 1.22 16.07 16.33
N VAL A 129 0.39 15.32 15.59
CA VAL A 129 -1.07 15.42 15.58
C VAL A 129 -1.67 14.12 16.08
N ASP A 130 -2.67 14.19 16.96
CA ASP A 130 -3.39 13.03 17.44
C ASP A 130 -4.22 12.40 16.30
N PRO A 131 -3.95 11.15 15.89
CA PRO A 131 -4.70 10.50 14.82
C PRO A 131 -6.16 10.19 15.15
N ALA A 132 -6.56 10.20 16.43
CA ALA A 132 -7.94 9.95 16.83
C ALA A 132 -8.80 11.21 16.80
N THR A 133 -8.24 12.34 17.26
CA THR A 133 -8.97 13.61 17.41
C THR A 133 -8.65 14.61 16.30
N GLY A 134 -7.52 14.45 15.59
CA GLY A 134 -7.02 15.41 14.60
C GLY A 134 -6.38 16.66 15.23
N ILE A 135 -6.21 16.68 16.55
CA ILE A 135 -5.75 17.84 17.31
C ILE A 135 -4.21 17.84 17.40
N PRO A 136 -3.52 18.99 17.20
CA PRO A 136 -2.10 19.11 17.49
C PRO A 136 -1.78 18.71 18.94
N LEU A 137 -0.73 17.91 19.12
CA LEU A 137 -0.19 17.51 20.41
C LEU A 137 0.78 18.55 20.99
N ASP A 138 0.94 19.71 20.33
CA ASP A 138 1.77 20.80 20.82
C ASP A 138 1.10 21.47 22.04
N PRO A 139 1.76 21.53 23.22
CA PRO A 139 1.23 22.20 24.39
C PRO A 139 1.00 23.71 24.19
N LYS A 140 1.59 24.32 23.16
CA LYS A 140 1.40 25.74 22.81
C LYS A 140 0.31 25.97 21.77
N ALA A 141 -0.37 24.92 21.31
CA ALA A 141 -1.45 25.07 20.34
C ALA A 141 -2.60 25.91 20.92
N VAL A 142 -3.01 26.94 20.16
CA VAL A 142 -4.12 27.82 20.51
C VAL A 142 -5.35 27.38 19.71
N PHE A 143 -6.46 27.15 20.41
CA PHE A 143 -7.73 26.73 19.80
C PHE A 143 -8.78 27.83 19.96
N PHE A 144 -9.56 28.09 18.91
CA PHE A 144 -10.66 29.07 18.93
C PHE A 144 -11.99 28.46 19.39
N SER A 145 -12.02 27.15 19.64
CA SER A 145 -13.17 26.41 20.15
C SER A 145 -12.71 25.26 21.07
N PRO A 146 -13.56 24.78 22.00
CA PRO A 146 -13.23 23.65 22.84
C PRO A 146 -12.87 22.41 21.99
N PRO A 147 -11.79 21.68 22.34
CA PRO A 147 -11.44 20.45 21.64
C PRO A 147 -12.51 19.38 21.88
N LEU A 148 -12.85 18.60 20.84
CA LEU A 148 -13.79 17.48 20.94
C LEU A 148 -13.23 16.45 21.93
N SER A 149 -13.92 16.27 23.06
CA SER A 149 -13.58 15.24 24.04
C SER A 149 -13.89 13.84 23.48
N LYS A 150 -13.10 12.84 23.86
CA LYS A 150 -13.26 11.44 23.41
C LYS A 150 -14.60 10.80 23.80
N GLU A 151 -15.40 11.45 24.63
CA GLU A 151 -16.67 10.90 25.17
C GLU A 151 -17.86 11.01 24.20
N GLY A 152 -17.73 11.76 23.11
CA GLY A 152 -18.83 11.96 22.15
C GLY A 152 -19.08 10.83 21.13
N SER A 153 -18.29 9.75 21.14
CA SER A 153 -18.35 8.71 20.09
C SER A 153 -19.29 7.53 20.38
N THR A 154 -19.78 7.38 21.62
CA THR A 154 -20.53 6.17 22.03
C THR A 154 -22.06 6.34 21.98
N SER A 155 -22.58 7.51 21.60
CA SER A 155 -24.02 7.81 21.71
C SER A 155 -24.80 7.81 20.39
N ARG A 156 -24.31 7.17 19.33
CA ARG A 156 -25.10 7.00 18.09
C ARG A 156 -25.46 5.53 17.84
N SER A 157 -26.28 5.01 18.74
CA SER A 157 -27.16 3.86 18.49
C SER A 157 -28.58 4.39 18.48
N MET A 158 -29.17 4.53 17.29
CA MET A 158 -30.61 4.48 17.00
C MET A 158 -30.79 4.55 15.48
#